data_AF-A0AAE8L4U0-F1
#
_entry.id   AF-A0AAE8L4U0-F1
#
_cell.length_a   1.000
_cell.length_b   1.000
_cell.length_c   1.000
_cell.angle_alpha   90.00
_cell.angle_beta   90.00
_cell.angle_gamma   90.00
#
_symmetry.space_group_name_H-M   'P 1'
#
loop_
_entity.id
_entity.type
_entity.pdbx_description
1 polymer ?
#
loop_
_entity_poly.entity_id
_entity_poly.type
_entity_poly.pdbx_seq_one_letter_code
_entity_poly.pdbx_strand_id
1 'polypeptide(L)'
;MPGRRAASLLLLSLIPAAAAAYDGAPFYGYAVEPGGGYPLSLPQTLRATIAVPVSRMATRPADTLAELYPALAACWQAPGGLARPGDGAGDIEITVRLALRRDGSLIGPPRVTYAAGTAGDQRTALVRGTLDALARCTPVHITAGLGRAIAGRPVALRFVYRPPA
;
A
#
# COMPACT_ATOMS: atom_id res chain seq x y z
N MET A 1 -65.51 17.76 36.22
CA MET A 1 -64.54 16.71 35.81
C MET A 1 -63.69 17.27 34.67
N PRO A 2 -62.34 17.18 34.76
CA PRO A 2 -61.40 18.00 33.99
C PRO A 2 -60.89 17.31 32.72
N GLY A 3 -60.41 18.08 31.76
CA GLY A 3 -59.79 17.54 30.55
C GLY A 3 -58.93 18.56 29.82
N ARG A 4 -57.94 19.15 30.51
CA ARG A 4 -56.92 20.01 29.90
C ARG A 4 -55.92 19.13 29.13
N ARG A 5 -55.99 19.12 27.79
CA ARG A 5 -54.91 18.59 26.95
C ARG A 5 -53.87 19.69 26.74
N ALA A 6 -52.73 19.58 27.43
CA ALA A 6 -51.56 20.42 27.19
C ALA A 6 -50.87 19.94 25.90
N ALA A 7 -50.87 20.79 24.88
CA ALA A 7 -50.05 20.58 23.69
C ALA A 7 -48.67 21.20 23.92
N SER A 8 -47.69 20.38 24.27
CA SER A 8 -46.30 20.81 24.39
C SER A 8 -45.69 20.95 22.99
N LEU A 9 -45.52 22.20 22.54
CA LEU A 9 -44.72 22.52 21.35
C LEU A 9 -43.24 22.41 21.70
N LEU A 10 -42.61 21.31 21.27
CA LEU A 10 -41.15 21.15 21.29
C LEU A 10 -40.55 21.95 20.13
N LEU A 11 -40.06 23.14 20.42
CA LEU A 11 -39.19 23.91 19.51
C LEU A 11 -37.79 23.26 19.50
N LEU A 12 -37.51 22.45 18.49
CA LEU A 12 -36.13 22.04 18.17
C LEU A 12 -35.40 23.27 17.60
N SER A 13 -34.51 23.86 18.39
CA SER A 13 -33.55 24.85 17.90
C SER A 13 -32.54 24.17 16.98
N LEU A 14 -32.58 24.51 15.68
CA LEU A 14 -31.49 24.21 14.76
C LEU A 14 -30.33 25.17 15.06
N ILE A 15 -29.29 24.67 15.72
CA ILE A 15 -28.00 25.35 15.80
C ILE A 15 -27.28 25.15 14.46
N PRO A 16 -26.93 26.21 13.72
CA PRO A 16 -26.13 26.04 12.52
C PRO A 16 -24.72 25.62 12.94
N ALA A 17 -24.27 24.47 12.43
CA ALA A 17 -22.88 24.07 12.55
C ALA A 17 -22.03 25.03 11.71
N ALA A 18 -21.49 26.07 12.34
CA ALA A 18 -20.47 26.89 11.72
C ALA A 18 -19.23 26.01 11.51
N ALA A 19 -18.92 25.69 10.25
CA ALA A 19 -17.63 25.12 9.90
C ALA A 19 -16.55 26.15 10.25
N ALA A 20 -15.73 25.85 11.26
CA ALA A 20 -14.56 26.67 11.56
C ALA A 20 -13.65 26.70 10.33
N ALA A 21 -13.24 27.90 9.92
CA ALA A 21 -12.30 28.08 8.82
C ALA A 21 -10.96 27.42 9.17
N TYR A 22 -10.39 26.67 8.23
CA TYR A 22 -9.07 26.07 8.40
C TYR A 22 -8.01 27.18 8.43
N ASP A 23 -7.17 27.21 9.46
CA ASP A 23 -6.17 28.28 9.68
C ASP A 23 -4.81 27.99 9.02
N GLY A 24 -4.79 27.19 7.95
CA GLY A 24 -3.57 26.96 7.16
C GLY A 24 -2.41 26.21 7.84
N ALA A 25 -2.56 25.72 9.08
CA ALA A 25 -1.49 25.00 9.77
C ALA A 25 -1.22 23.61 9.13
N PRO A 26 0.04 23.28 8.77
CA PRO A 26 0.38 21.98 8.24
C PRO A 26 0.14 20.88 9.28
N PHE A 27 -0.56 19.81 8.88
CA PHE A 27 -0.85 18.66 9.73
C PHE A 27 0.44 17.86 10.01
N TYR A 28 1.19 18.28 11.01
CA TYR A 28 2.15 17.43 11.71
C TYR A 28 1.45 16.88 12.95
N GLY A 29 0.69 15.80 12.77
CA GLY A 29 -0.07 15.17 13.85
C GLY A 29 0.85 14.54 14.89
N TYR A 30 1.11 15.23 15.99
CA TYR A 30 1.33 14.62 17.30
C TYR A 30 0.27 15.18 18.26
N ALA A 31 -0.82 14.46 18.45
CA ALA A 31 -1.76 14.76 19.52
C ALA A 31 -1.19 14.21 20.83
N VAL A 32 -0.55 15.07 21.62
CA VAL A 32 -0.27 14.75 23.02
C VAL A 32 -1.42 15.31 23.84
N GLU A 33 -2.54 14.57 23.87
CA GLU A 33 -3.61 14.75 24.85
C GLU A 33 -3.64 13.49 25.74
N PRO A 34 -3.47 13.63 27.07
CA PRO A 34 -3.49 12.49 27.97
C PRO A 34 -4.93 12.02 28.14
N GLY A 35 -5.32 10.96 27.41
CA GLY A 35 -6.64 10.31 27.53
C GLY A 35 -7.44 10.22 26.22
N GLY A 36 -6.99 10.86 25.14
CA GLY A 36 -7.59 10.74 23.81
C GLY A 36 -6.83 9.74 22.95
N GLY A 37 -7.23 8.47 22.95
CA GLY A 37 -6.72 7.53 21.95
C GLY A 37 -6.97 8.07 20.55
N TYR A 38 -5.95 8.17 19.71
CA TYR A 38 -6.14 8.39 18.28
C TYR A 38 -7.17 7.38 17.79
N PRO A 39 -8.21 7.77 17.02
CA PRO A 39 -8.97 6.78 16.30
C PRO A 39 -7.93 6.01 15.47
N LEU A 40 -7.72 4.74 15.81
CA LEU A 40 -6.87 3.84 15.06
C LEU A 40 -7.55 3.64 13.70
N SER A 41 -7.40 4.62 12.81
CA SER A 41 -7.70 4.41 11.41
C SER A 41 -6.82 3.24 11.00
N LEU A 42 -7.46 2.14 10.61
CA LEU A 42 -6.79 0.93 10.15
C LEU A 42 -5.70 1.33 9.15
N PRO A 43 -4.54 0.64 9.12
CA PRO A 43 -3.54 0.93 8.12
C PRO A 43 -4.17 0.80 6.73
N GLN A 44 -4.44 1.95 6.08
CA GLN A 44 -5.04 1.98 4.74
C GLN A 44 -4.12 1.37 3.68
N THR A 45 -2.86 1.13 4.05
CA THR A 45 -1.84 0.55 3.21
C THR A 45 -2.05 -0.95 3.04
N LEU A 46 -2.25 -1.38 1.81
CA LEU A 46 -2.22 -2.77 1.40
C LEU A 46 -0.80 -3.30 1.55
N ARG A 47 -0.62 -4.46 2.19
CA ARG A 47 0.72 -5.00 2.49
C ARG A 47 0.81 -6.45 2.07
N ALA A 48 1.96 -6.81 1.52
CA ALA A 48 2.32 -8.20 1.23
C ALA A 48 3.82 -8.42 1.33
N THR A 49 4.21 -9.64 1.71
CA THR A 49 5.56 -10.17 1.52
C THR A 49 5.46 -11.31 0.51
N ILE A 50 6.33 -11.30 -0.50
CA ILE A 50 6.37 -12.34 -1.54
C ILE A 50 7.80 -12.84 -1.70
N ALA A 51 7.95 -14.16 -1.72
CA ALA A 51 9.18 -14.80 -2.14
C ALA A 51 9.31 -14.73 -3.67
N VAL A 52 10.47 -14.28 -4.15
CA VAL A 52 10.75 -14.14 -5.59
C VAL A 52 11.99 -14.95 -5.99
N PRO A 53 12.12 -15.38 -7.27
CA PRO A 53 11.14 -15.21 -8.34
C PRO A 53 9.87 -16.04 -8.11
N VAL A 54 8.71 -15.53 -8.55
CA VAL A 54 7.45 -16.27 -8.44
C VAL A 54 7.40 -17.38 -9.51
N SER A 55 6.90 -18.56 -9.16
CA SER A 55 6.90 -19.71 -10.07
C SER A 55 5.74 -19.72 -11.08
N ARG A 56 4.71 -18.90 -10.89
CA ARG A 56 3.51 -18.88 -11.73
C ARG A 56 3.09 -17.46 -12.07
N MET A 57 2.84 -17.24 -13.37
CA MET A 57 2.18 -16.04 -13.88
C MET A 57 0.66 -16.19 -13.81
N ALA A 58 -0.04 -15.09 -13.53
CA ALA A 58 -1.49 -15.06 -13.61
C ALA A 58 -1.93 -15.19 -15.07
N THR A 59 -2.83 -16.13 -15.35
CA THR A 59 -3.41 -16.35 -16.68
C THR A 59 -4.75 -15.64 -16.89
N ARG A 60 -5.30 -15.08 -15.80
CA ARG A 60 -6.57 -14.36 -15.77
C ARG A 60 -6.38 -13.04 -15.01
N PRO A 61 -7.24 -12.03 -15.24
CA PRO A 61 -7.21 -10.81 -14.44
C PRO A 61 -7.36 -11.12 -12.95
N ALA A 62 -6.51 -10.52 -12.12
CA ALA A 62 -6.59 -10.66 -10.67
C ALA A 62 -7.85 -9.98 -10.14
N ASP A 63 -8.62 -10.70 -9.31
CA ASP A 63 -9.86 -10.21 -8.70
C ASP A 63 -9.73 -10.02 -7.19
N THR A 64 -8.65 -10.54 -6.60
CA THR A 64 -8.36 -10.43 -5.17
C THR A 64 -6.96 -9.90 -4.90
N LEU A 65 -6.71 -9.43 -3.68
CA LEU A 65 -5.37 -9.03 -3.25
C LEU A 65 -4.37 -10.20 -3.30
N ALA A 66 -4.80 -11.41 -2.96
CA ALA A 66 -3.96 -12.61 -3.01
C ALA A 66 -3.46 -12.92 -4.42
N GLU A 67 -4.24 -12.56 -5.45
CA GLU A 67 -3.88 -12.70 -6.86
C GLU A 67 -3.08 -11.50 -7.39
N LEU A 68 -3.38 -10.30 -6.90
CA LEU A 68 -2.70 -9.06 -7.29
C LEU A 68 -1.22 -9.09 -6.95
N TYR A 69 -0.88 -9.48 -5.73
CA TYR A 69 0.48 -9.43 -5.20
C TYR A 69 1.47 -10.24 -6.06
N PRO A 70 1.24 -11.54 -6.37
CA PRO A 70 2.13 -12.28 -7.25
C PRO A 70 2.12 -11.75 -8.69
N ALA A 71 1.01 -11.17 -9.17
CA ALA A 71 0.96 -10.54 -10.49
C ALA A 71 1.90 -9.31 -10.58
N LEU A 72 1.96 -8.48 -9.54
CA LEU A 72 2.91 -7.37 -9.44
C LEU A 72 4.37 -7.83 -9.37
N ALA A 73 4.62 -9.02 -8.82
CA ALA A 73 5.96 -9.59 -8.70
C ALA A 73 6.38 -10.47 -9.89
N ALA A 74 5.48 -10.73 -10.86
CA ALA A 74 5.71 -11.71 -11.92
C ALA A 74 6.91 -11.40 -12.84
N CYS A 75 7.22 -10.12 -13.04
CA CYS A 75 8.30 -9.66 -13.89
C CYS A 75 9.62 -9.47 -13.13
N TRP A 76 9.62 -9.74 -11.82
CA TRP A 76 10.81 -9.65 -11.00
C TRP A 76 11.72 -10.83 -11.29
N GLN A 77 12.96 -10.51 -11.64
CA GLN A 77 14.03 -11.46 -11.87
C GLN A 77 15.22 -10.96 -11.07
N ALA A 78 16.00 -11.88 -10.48
CA ALA A 78 17.17 -11.49 -9.74
C ALA A 78 18.15 -10.73 -10.65
N PRO A 79 18.49 -9.46 -10.34
CA PRO A 79 19.58 -8.78 -11.01
C PRO A 79 20.86 -9.62 -11.03
N GLY A 80 21.56 -9.62 -12.16
CA GLY A 80 22.85 -10.28 -12.27
C GLY A 80 23.84 -9.74 -11.23
N GLY A 81 24.62 -10.63 -10.60
CA GLY A 81 25.61 -10.26 -9.60
C GLY A 81 25.08 -10.05 -8.18
N LEU A 82 23.79 -10.32 -7.92
CA LEU A 82 23.31 -10.49 -6.53
C LEU A 82 23.92 -11.75 -5.92
N ALA A 83 24.31 -11.64 -4.64
CA ALA A 83 25.12 -12.59 -3.87
C ALA A 83 25.01 -14.06 -4.33
N ARG A 84 26.17 -14.62 -4.71
CA ARG A 84 26.33 -16.04 -4.96
C ARG A 84 26.40 -16.76 -3.60
N PRO A 85 25.89 -17.99 -3.47
CA PRO A 85 25.83 -18.76 -2.21
C PRO A 85 27.14 -18.96 -1.42
N GLY A 86 28.30 -18.49 -1.90
CA GLY A 86 29.58 -18.59 -1.21
C GLY A 86 29.82 -17.57 -0.09
N ASP A 87 28.99 -16.53 0.01
CA ASP A 87 29.35 -15.33 0.79
C ASP A 87 28.61 -15.23 2.14
N GLY A 88 27.91 -16.29 2.57
CA GLY A 88 27.13 -16.28 3.81
C GLY A 88 25.91 -15.34 3.76
N ALA A 89 25.47 -14.95 2.57
CA ALA A 89 24.36 -14.03 2.38
C ALA A 89 23.03 -14.69 2.77
N GLY A 90 22.37 -14.15 3.80
CA GLY A 90 20.98 -14.45 4.10
C GLY A 90 20.02 -13.91 3.02
N ASP A 91 18.72 -13.96 3.30
CA ASP A 91 17.68 -13.46 2.40
C ASP A 91 17.97 -11.99 1.98
N ILE A 92 17.87 -11.72 0.67
CA ILE A 92 17.92 -10.37 0.11
C ILE A 92 16.51 -9.82 0.09
N GLU A 93 16.31 -8.67 0.72
CA GLU A 93 14.98 -8.09 0.88
C GLU A 93 14.89 -6.69 0.31
N ILE A 94 13.76 -6.35 -0.30
CA ILE A 94 13.44 -4.99 -0.73
C ILE A 94 11.95 -4.73 -0.60
N THR A 95 11.56 -3.60 0.00
CA THR A 95 10.16 -3.16 0.08
C THR A 95 9.94 -1.94 -0.80
N VAL A 96 8.94 -2.02 -1.67
CA VAL A 96 8.52 -0.93 -2.54
C VAL A 96 7.11 -0.48 -2.16
N ARG A 97 6.94 0.83 -2.01
CA ARG A 97 5.64 1.49 -1.88
C ARG A 97 5.21 2.04 -3.24
N LEU A 98 4.00 1.71 -3.66
CA LEU A 98 3.39 2.20 -4.90
C LEU A 98 1.88 2.42 -4.71
N ALA A 99 1.21 2.93 -5.73
CA ALA A 99 -0.24 2.96 -5.81
C ALA A 99 -0.64 2.70 -7.26
N LEU A 100 -1.85 2.16 -7.48
CA LEU A 100 -2.36 1.80 -8.79
C LEU A 100 -3.61 2.62 -9.13
N ARG A 101 -3.83 2.87 -10.42
CA ARG A 101 -5.10 3.36 -10.97
C ARG A 101 -6.09 2.19 -11.08
N ARG A 102 -7.34 2.51 -11.44
CA ARG A 102 -8.42 1.50 -11.62
C ARG A 102 -8.11 0.49 -12.74
N ASP A 103 -7.26 0.85 -13.69
CA ASP A 103 -6.82 0.02 -14.82
C ASP A 103 -5.54 -0.78 -14.54
N GLY A 104 -5.02 -0.72 -13.31
CA GLY A 104 -3.78 -1.41 -12.92
C GLY A 104 -2.49 -0.70 -13.31
N SER A 105 -2.54 0.49 -13.92
CA SER A 105 -1.34 1.30 -14.18
C SER A 105 -0.85 2.00 -12.90
N LEU A 106 0.43 2.37 -12.87
CA LEU A 106 1.03 3.05 -11.71
C LEU A 106 0.52 4.48 -11.55
N ILE A 107 0.26 4.88 -10.29
CA ILE A 107 0.10 6.28 -9.90
C ILE A 107 1.46 6.80 -9.47
N GLY A 108 2.13 7.47 -10.41
CA GLY A 108 3.46 7.99 -10.19
C GLY A 108 4.52 6.90 -10.02
N PRO A 109 5.77 7.30 -9.80
CA PRO A 109 6.88 6.37 -9.68
C PRO A 109 6.88 5.65 -8.31
N PRO A 110 7.09 4.31 -8.28
CA PRO A 110 7.25 3.57 -7.03
C PRO A 110 8.44 4.07 -6.20
N ARG A 111 8.41 3.81 -4.89
CA ARG A 111 9.41 4.27 -3.92
C ARG A 111 9.92 3.12 -3.09
N VAL A 112 11.24 2.92 -3.07
CA VAL A 112 11.86 1.94 -2.16
C VAL A 112 11.84 2.50 -0.75
N THR A 113 11.29 1.76 0.20
CA THR A 113 11.21 2.15 1.62
C THR A 113 12.11 1.32 2.53
N TYR A 114 12.62 0.19 2.02
CA TYR A 114 13.50 -0.71 2.76
C TYR A 114 14.31 -1.56 1.79
N ALA A 115 15.58 -1.84 2.11
CA ALA A 115 16.40 -2.82 1.42
C ALA A 115 17.46 -3.39 2.38
N ALA A 116 17.67 -4.71 2.35
CA ALA A 116 18.64 -5.42 3.17
C ALA A 116 19.26 -6.61 2.42
N GLY A 117 20.35 -7.18 2.95
CA GLY A 117 21.07 -8.31 2.34
C GLY A 117 21.99 -7.92 1.17
N THR A 118 22.10 -6.64 0.83
CA THR A 118 22.99 -6.11 -0.23
C THR A 118 23.59 -4.76 0.16
N ALA A 119 24.75 -4.43 -0.41
CA ALA A 119 25.43 -3.15 -0.24
C ALA A 119 26.09 -2.68 -1.56
N GLY A 120 26.53 -1.42 -1.61
CA GLY A 120 27.22 -0.84 -2.77
C GLY A 120 26.45 -1.04 -4.08
N ASP A 121 27.16 -1.47 -5.12
CA ASP A 121 26.60 -1.68 -6.47
C ASP A 121 25.49 -2.74 -6.50
N GLN A 122 25.57 -3.77 -5.65
CA GLN A 122 24.51 -4.77 -5.57
C GLN A 122 23.19 -4.15 -5.07
N ARG A 123 23.25 -3.22 -4.12
CA ARG A 123 22.05 -2.50 -3.65
C ARG A 123 21.47 -1.62 -4.75
N THR A 124 22.31 -0.93 -5.50
CA THR A 124 21.89 -0.11 -6.66
C THR A 124 21.23 -0.98 -7.73
N ALA A 125 21.81 -2.14 -8.05
CA ALA A 125 21.25 -3.11 -8.99
C ALA A 125 19.92 -3.69 -8.51
N LEU A 126 19.80 -4.02 -7.21
CA LEU A 126 18.56 -4.49 -6.59
C LEU A 126 17.43 -3.47 -6.70
N VAL A 127 17.70 -2.21 -6.36
CA VAL A 127 16.74 -1.12 -6.45
C VAL A 127 16.29 -0.92 -7.89
N ARG A 128 17.23 -0.75 -8.83
CA ARG A 128 16.91 -0.53 -10.24
C ARG A 128 16.14 -1.70 -10.83
N GLY A 129 16.62 -2.93 -10.65
CA GLY A 129 15.98 -4.12 -11.19
C GLY A 129 14.56 -4.34 -10.65
N THR A 130 14.32 -4.01 -9.37
CA THR A 130 12.98 -4.11 -8.77
C THR A 130 12.03 -3.06 -9.32
N LEU A 131 12.48 -1.80 -9.50
CA LEU A 131 11.65 -0.74 -10.09
C LEU A 131 11.36 -1.02 -11.57
N ASP A 132 12.36 -1.48 -12.33
CA ASP A 132 12.21 -1.86 -13.74
C ASP A 132 11.25 -3.05 -13.89
N ALA A 133 11.31 -4.02 -12.97
CA ALA A 133 10.37 -5.15 -12.94
C ALA A 133 8.91 -4.70 -12.71
N LEU A 134 8.68 -3.80 -11.76
CA LEU A 134 7.34 -3.23 -11.53
C LEU A 134 6.85 -2.48 -12.77
N ALA A 135 7.71 -1.69 -13.41
CA ALA A 135 7.36 -0.99 -14.64
C ALA A 135 6.93 -1.97 -15.75
N ARG A 136 7.68 -3.08 -15.96
CA ARG A 136 7.34 -4.13 -16.94
C ARG A 136 6.02 -4.85 -16.63
N CYS A 137 5.70 -5.01 -15.35
CA CYS A 137 4.48 -5.71 -14.91
C CYS A 137 3.25 -4.80 -14.79
N THR A 138 3.40 -3.51 -15.12
CA THR A 138 2.30 -2.54 -15.08
C THR A 138 2.01 -2.00 -16.48
N PRO A 139 0.74 -1.86 -16.90
CA PRO A 139 -0.47 -2.05 -16.09
C PRO A 139 -0.75 -3.52 -15.75
N VAL A 140 -0.98 -3.80 -14.46
CA VAL A 140 -1.29 -5.15 -13.99
C VAL A 140 -2.71 -5.52 -14.39
N HIS A 141 -2.89 -6.71 -14.97
CA HIS A 141 -4.21 -7.18 -15.38
C HIS A 141 -5.09 -7.48 -14.16
N ILE A 142 -6.09 -6.63 -13.93
CA ILE A 142 -7.02 -6.70 -12.79
C ILE A 142 -8.47 -6.59 -13.27
N THR A 143 -9.41 -7.12 -12.50
CA THR A 143 -10.83 -6.90 -12.76
C THR A 143 -11.26 -5.47 -12.43
N ALA A 144 -12.38 -5.03 -13.01
CA ALA A 144 -12.97 -3.73 -12.67
C ALA A 144 -13.40 -3.65 -11.19
N GLY A 145 -13.80 -4.78 -10.58
CA GLY A 145 -14.16 -4.85 -9.17
C GLY A 145 -12.95 -4.57 -8.28
N LEU A 146 -11.86 -5.29 -8.50
CA LEU A 146 -10.61 -5.09 -7.75
C LEU A 146 -10.03 -3.69 -8.00
N GLY A 147 -10.01 -3.23 -9.25
CA GLY A 147 -9.52 -1.90 -9.61
C GLY A 147 -10.21 -0.76 -8.85
N ARG A 148 -11.53 -0.83 -8.68
CA ARG A 148 -12.27 0.14 -7.83
C ARG A 148 -11.89 0.05 -6.35
N ALA A 149 -11.62 -1.16 -5.85
CA ALA A 149 -11.30 -1.39 -4.44
C ALA A 149 -9.87 -0.98 -4.04
N ILE A 150 -8.93 -0.94 -5.00
CA ILE A 150 -7.51 -0.65 -4.73
C ILE A 150 -7.02 0.69 -5.27
N ALA A 151 -7.75 1.34 -6.18
CA ALA A 151 -7.28 2.54 -6.84
C ALA A 151 -6.91 3.65 -5.84
N GLY A 152 -5.71 4.22 -5.99
CA GLY A 152 -5.19 5.28 -5.11
C GLY A 152 -4.74 4.80 -3.72
N ARG A 153 -4.99 3.55 -3.35
CA ARG A 153 -4.55 3.03 -2.05
C ARG A 153 -3.06 2.73 -2.08
N PRO A 154 -2.29 3.15 -1.07
CA PRO A 154 -0.90 2.75 -0.97
C PRO A 154 -0.77 1.23 -0.85
N VAL A 155 0.15 0.65 -1.61
CA VAL A 155 0.57 -0.75 -1.53
C VAL A 155 2.04 -0.78 -1.12
N ALA A 156 2.39 -1.47 -0.04
CA ALA A 156 3.76 -1.77 0.34
C ALA A 156 4.02 -3.26 0.09
N LEU A 157 4.83 -3.54 -0.93
CA LEU A 157 5.15 -4.90 -1.37
C LEU A 157 6.61 -5.20 -1.03
N ARG A 158 6.82 -6.20 -0.16
CA ARG A 158 8.14 -6.70 0.21
C ARG A 158 8.49 -7.92 -0.64
N PHE A 159 9.60 -7.84 -1.35
CA PHE A 159 10.21 -8.91 -2.11
C PHE A 159 11.29 -9.56 -1.24
N VAL A 160 11.27 -10.89 -1.15
CA VAL A 160 12.27 -11.69 -0.45
C VAL A 160 12.89 -12.65 -1.46
N TYR A 161 14.13 -12.39 -1.81
CA TYR A 161 14.90 -13.24 -2.72
C TYR A 161 15.86 -14.10 -1.91
N ARG A 162 15.79 -15.42 -2.13
CA ARG A 162 16.76 -16.37 -1.59
C ARG A 162 17.65 -16.84 -2.73
N PRO A 163 18.93 -16.45 -2.74
CA PRO A 163 19.87 -16.98 -3.70
C PRO A 163 19.88 -18.52 -3.65
N PRO A 164 19.94 -19.22 -4.80
CA PRO A 164 20.13 -20.66 -4.80
C PRO A 164 21.48 -21.01 -4.15
N ALA A 165 21.55 -22.16 -3.48
CA ALA A 165 22.76 -22.70 -2.84
C ALA A 165 23.85 -23.11 -3.86
#